data_AF-A0A7V5VTT6-F1
#
_entry.id   AF-A0A7V5VTT6-F1
#
_cell.length_a   1.000
_cell.length_b   1.000
_cell.length_c   1.000
_cell.angle_alpha   90.00
_cell.angle_beta   90.00
_cell.angle_gamma   90.00
#
_symmetry.space_group_name_H-M   'P 1'
#
loop_
_entity.id
_entity.type
_entity.pdbx_description
1 polymer ?
#
loop_
_entity_poly.entity_id
_entity_poly.type
_entity_poly.pdbx_seq_one_letter_code
_entity_poly.pdbx_strand_id
1 'polypeptide(L)'
;MQWIILLCALALGCTRSPAPTSPHNSKPILDSLTISPSILRVGQPATVTCYAHDPDGDELTYHWSVSAGTIVGHGSRVHYIPDPCCGGLTNTISVVVKDGKGGAVQGQLHVAVSP
;
A
#
# COMPACT_ATOMS: atom_id res chain seq x y z
N MET A 1 -3.92 -45.69 59.03
CA MET A 1 -2.53 -45.38 59.45
C MET A 1 -1.80 -44.82 58.24
N GLN A 2 -1.18 -43.65 58.43
CA GLN A 2 -0.19 -42.97 57.57
C GLN A 2 -0.68 -42.04 56.44
N TRP A 3 -0.40 -40.75 56.64
CA TRP A 3 -0.44 -39.61 55.73
C TRP A 3 0.69 -39.63 54.68
N ILE A 4 0.52 -38.92 53.55
CA ILE A 4 1.51 -37.98 52.94
C ILE A 4 0.81 -37.10 51.88
N ILE A 5 1.10 -35.80 51.91
CA ILE A 5 0.73 -34.73 50.98
C ILE A 5 1.88 -34.55 49.96
N LEU A 6 1.62 -34.32 48.66
CA LEU A 6 2.06 -33.12 47.92
C LEU A 6 1.70 -33.14 46.42
N LEU A 7 1.34 -31.95 45.95
CA LEU A 7 1.00 -31.55 44.58
C LEU A 7 2.04 -31.97 43.53
N CYS A 8 1.56 -32.32 42.34
CA CYS A 8 2.14 -31.84 41.08
C CYS A 8 1.01 -31.68 40.04
N ALA A 9 0.58 -30.44 39.84
CA ALA A 9 -0.37 -30.09 38.79
C ALA A 9 0.35 -30.10 37.44
N LEU A 10 0.25 -31.21 36.71
CA LEU A 10 0.59 -31.24 35.28
C LEU A 10 -0.57 -30.60 34.52
N ALA A 11 -0.53 -29.27 34.44
CA ALA A 11 -1.42 -28.51 33.59
C ALA A 11 -1.26 -28.99 32.14
N LEU A 12 -2.34 -29.51 31.58
CA LEU A 12 -2.55 -29.68 30.14
C LEU A 12 -2.29 -28.32 29.48
N GLY A 13 -1.09 -28.16 28.92
CA GLY A 13 -0.70 -26.96 28.18
C GLY A 13 -1.43 -26.87 26.84
N CYS A 14 -2.74 -26.66 26.88
CA CYS A 14 -3.48 -26.09 25.75
C CYS A 14 -3.16 -24.60 25.70
N THR A 15 -2.02 -24.19 25.13
CA THR A 15 -1.82 -22.77 24.82
C THR A 15 -2.52 -22.45 23.50
N ARG A 16 -3.81 -22.15 23.66
CA ARG A 16 -4.68 -21.33 22.82
C ARG A 16 -3.91 -20.49 21.80
N SER A 17 -4.08 -20.79 20.51
CA SER A 17 -3.79 -19.85 19.43
C SER A 17 -4.40 -18.50 19.81
N PRO A 18 -3.64 -17.38 19.80
CA PRO A 18 -4.24 -16.09 20.11
C PRO A 18 -5.37 -15.85 19.11
N ALA A 19 -6.58 -15.64 19.62
CA ALA A 19 -7.71 -15.23 18.81
C ALA A 19 -7.36 -13.91 18.09
N PRO A 20 -7.81 -13.69 16.84
CA PRO A 20 -7.53 -12.46 16.10
C PRO A 20 -7.95 -11.26 16.95
N THR A 21 -7.00 -10.37 17.24
CA THR A 21 -7.19 -9.23 18.10
C THR A 21 -7.85 -8.09 17.33
N SER A 22 -9.02 -7.67 17.84
CA SER A 22 -9.75 -6.41 17.62
C SER A 22 -10.71 -6.32 16.41
N PRO A 23 -12.00 -5.97 16.63
CA PRO A 23 -12.99 -5.69 15.58
C PRO A 23 -12.88 -4.27 15.00
N HIS A 24 -11.73 -3.61 15.13
CA HIS A 24 -11.53 -2.24 14.63
C HIS A 24 -10.46 -2.23 13.55
N ASN A 25 -10.84 -1.78 12.36
CA ASN A 25 -9.98 -1.65 11.19
C ASN A 25 -9.43 -0.22 11.10
N SER A 26 -8.12 -0.07 11.01
CA SER A 26 -7.44 1.18 10.69
C SER A 26 -7.40 1.35 9.18
N LYS A 27 -7.34 2.62 8.72
CA LYS A 27 -7.11 2.87 7.29
C LYS A 27 -5.62 2.71 6.95
N PRO A 28 -5.29 2.41 5.69
CA PRO A 28 -3.90 2.43 5.23
C PRO A 28 -3.25 3.81 5.40
N ILE A 29 -1.94 3.81 5.52
CA ILE A 29 -1.09 5.00 5.60
C ILE A 29 -0.22 5.05 4.35
N LEU A 30 -0.20 6.21 3.69
CA LEU A 30 0.69 6.47 2.56
C LEU A 30 1.97 7.13 3.07
N ASP A 31 3.09 6.41 3.00
CA ASP A 31 4.39 6.87 3.49
C ASP A 31 5.06 7.80 2.49
N SER A 32 5.05 7.41 1.21
CA SER A 32 5.57 8.25 0.13
C SER A 32 5.06 7.81 -1.24
N LEU A 33 5.08 8.75 -2.18
CA LEU A 33 4.78 8.52 -3.58
C LEU A 33 5.90 9.16 -4.40
N THR A 34 6.61 8.36 -5.19
CA THR A 34 7.81 8.80 -5.90
C THR A 34 7.74 8.47 -7.38
N ILE A 35 8.50 9.22 -8.17
CA ILE A 35 8.65 8.99 -9.61
C ILE A 35 10.12 9.09 -10.02
N SER A 36 10.55 8.24 -10.95
CA SER A 36 11.89 8.24 -11.53
C SER A 36 11.85 7.89 -13.02
N PRO A 37 12.52 8.66 -13.90
CA PRO A 37 13.36 9.83 -13.60
C PRO A 37 12.55 11.05 -13.16
N SER A 38 13.23 12.04 -12.56
CA SER A 38 12.61 13.32 -12.17
C SER A 38 12.32 14.25 -13.35
N ILE A 39 13.00 14.04 -14.48
CA ILE A 39 12.73 14.74 -15.74
C ILE A 39 11.95 13.80 -16.64
N LEU A 40 10.68 14.11 -16.87
CA LEU A 40 9.81 13.35 -17.76
C LEU A 40 9.87 13.91 -19.17
N ARG A 41 9.86 13.01 -20.15
CA ARG A 41 9.74 13.34 -21.58
C ARG A 41 8.57 12.57 -22.16
N VAL A 42 7.89 13.15 -23.13
CA VAL A 42 6.81 12.47 -23.84
C VAL A 42 7.25 11.11 -24.39
N GLY A 43 6.38 10.11 -24.25
CA GLY A 43 6.62 8.74 -24.72
C GLY A 43 7.71 7.96 -23.97
N GLN A 44 8.47 8.58 -23.07
CA GLN A 44 9.49 7.90 -22.26
C GLN A 44 8.87 7.38 -20.96
N PRO A 45 9.03 6.08 -20.64
CA PRO A 45 8.47 5.52 -19.42
C PRO A 45 9.19 6.04 -18.18
N ALA A 46 8.42 6.35 -17.14
CA ALA A 46 8.90 6.63 -15.79
C ALA A 46 8.32 5.61 -14.81
N THR A 47 9.11 5.19 -13.83
CA THR A 47 8.64 4.34 -12.74
C THR A 47 7.97 5.20 -11.68
N VAL A 48 6.73 4.87 -11.32
CA VAL A 48 6.02 5.44 -10.17
C VAL A 48 5.95 4.39 -9.08
N THR A 49 6.31 4.75 -7.84
CA THR A 49 6.27 3.83 -6.69
C THR A 49 5.51 4.46 -5.54
N CYS A 50 4.49 3.76 -5.04
CA CYS A 50 3.74 4.09 -3.85
C CYS A 50 4.24 3.22 -2.69
N TYR A 51 4.73 3.85 -1.63
CA TYR A 51 5.02 3.19 -0.37
C TYR A 51 3.87 3.46 0.58
N ALA A 52 3.19 2.39 0.99
CA ALA A 52 2.09 2.43 1.92
C ALA A 52 2.12 1.20 2.80
N HIS A 53 1.60 1.33 4.01
CA HIS A 53 1.43 0.23 4.95
C HIS A 53 0.06 0.31 5.62
N ASP A 54 -0.43 -0.83 6.08
CA ASP A 54 -1.61 -0.91 6.93
C ASP A 54 -1.19 -1.22 8.38
N PRO A 55 -1.63 -0.44 9.39
CA PRO A 55 -1.28 -0.69 10.78
C PRO A 55 -1.75 -2.04 11.33
N ASP A 56 -2.83 -2.61 10.77
CA ASP A 56 -3.39 -3.89 11.17
C ASP A 56 -2.81 -5.06 10.36
N GLY A 57 -1.99 -4.75 9.36
CA GLY A 57 -1.31 -5.74 8.50
C GLY A 57 -2.20 -6.28 7.39
N ASP A 58 -3.31 -5.61 7.07
CA ASP A 58 -4.19 -5.98 5.97
C ASP A 58 -3.51 -5.84 4.60
N GLU A 59 -3.91 -6.70 3.65
CA GLU A 59 -3.39 -6.67 2.29
C GLU A 59 -3.87 -5.42 1.54
N LEU A 60 -2.93 -4.72 0.89
CA LEU A 60 -3.21 -3.47 0.19
C LEU A 60 -3.41 -3.67 -1.31
N THR A 61 -4.47 -3.06 -1.84
CA THR A 61 -4.76 -2.97 -3.28
C THR A 61 -4.58 -1.55 -3.80
N TYR A 62 -4.07 -1.41 -5.02
CA TYR A 62 -3.64 -0.12 -5.59
C TYR A 62 -4.40 0.20 -6.87
N HIS A 63 -5.06 1.35 -6.88
CA HIS A 63 -5.86 1.81 -8.01
C HIS A 63 -5.27 3.12 -8.55
N TRP A 64 -4.67 3.05 -9.72
CA TRP A 64 -3.99 4.16 -10.36
C TRP A 64 -4.89 4.89 -11.36
N SER A 65 -4.75 6.21 -11.44
CA SER A 65 -5.36 7.03 -12.48
C SER A 65 -4.45 8.21 -12.85
N VAL A 66 -4.62 8.72 -14.07
CA VAL A 66 -3.83 9.84 -14.60
C VAL A 66 -4.72 10.82 -15.33
N SER A 67 -4.38 12.11 -15.29
CA SER A 67 -5.08 13.14 -16.06
C SER A 67 -4.75 13.07 -17.56
N ALA A 68 -3.53 12.61 -17.89
CA ALA A 68 -3.05 12.37 -19.25
C ALA A 68 -1.86 11.41 -19.21
N GLY A 69 -1.63 10.65 -20.29
CA GLY A 69 -0.68 9.55 -20.32
C GLY A 69 -1.33 8.20 -20.02
N THR A 70 -0.48 7.18 -19.94
CA THR A 70 -0.89 5.79 -19.69
C THR A 70 -0.15 5.22 -18.48
N ILE A 71 -0.87 4.45 -17.66
CA ILE A 71 -0.27 3.60 -16.62
C ILE A 71 -0.20 2.16 -17.11
N VAL A 72 0.96 1.53 -16.97
CA VAL A 72 1.20 0.13 -17.29
C VAL A 72 1.66 -0.61 -16.04
N GLY A 73 1.00 -1.72 -15.72
CA GLY A 73 1.26 -2.52 -14.54
C GLY A 73 0.24 -2.33 -13.41
N HIS A 74 0.48 -3.00 -12.30
CA HIS A 74 -0.41 -3.04 -11.13
C HIS A 74 0.39 -3.08 -9.83
N GLY A 75 -0.29 -2.91 -8.70
CA GLY A 75 0.32 -2.94 -7.37
C GLY A 75 1.00 -1.62 -7.00
N SER A 76 1.97 -1.71 -6.08
CA SER A 76 2.65 -0.55 -5.51
C SER A 76 3.62 0.14 -6.47
N ARG A 77 3.99 -0.51 -7.59
CA ARG A 77 4.94 0.01 -8.57
C ARG A 77 4.40 -0.16 -9.99
N VAL A 78 4.34 0.94 -10.73
CA VAL A 78 3.84 0.97 -12.10
C VAL A 78 4.74 1.80 -13.02
N HIS A 79 4.54 1.67 -14.33
CA HIS A 79 5.15 2.55 -15.32
C HIS A 79 4.14 3.60 -15.79
N TYR A 80 4.53 4.86 -15.74
CA TYR A 80 3.82 5.98 -16.32
C TYR A 80 4.48 6.38 -17.65
N ILE A 81 3.67 6.51 -18.71
CA ILE A 81 4.11 6.93 -20.02
C ILE A 81 3.35 8.22 -20.38
N PRO A 82 4.01 9.40 -20.40
CA PRO A 82 3.34 10.64 -20.77
C PRO A 82 2.93 10.66 -22.25
N ASP A 83 1.73 11.17 -22.53
CA ASP A 83 1.23 11.26 -23.91
C ASP A 83 1.98 12.33 -24.73
N PRO A 84 2.28 12.08 -26.02
CA PRO A 84 2.93 13.05 -26.91
C PRO A 84 2.22 14.40 -27.04
N CYS A 85 0.89 14.43 -26.95
CA CYS A 85 0.11 15.67 -27.07
C CYS A 85 0.23 16.61 -25.86
N CYS A 86 0.80 16.14 -24.74
CA CYS A 86 0.84 16.86 -23.47
C CYS A 86 2.24 17.37 -23.09
N GLY A 87 3.17 17.44 -24.04
CA GLY A 87 4.48 18.07 -23.83
C GLY A 87 4.33 19.53 -23.38
N GLY A 88 5.03 19.91 -22.33
CA GLY A 88 4.98 21.25 -21.72
C GLY A 88 3.86 21.45 -20.68
N LEU A 89 3.05 20.42 -20.40
CA LEU A 89 1.97 20.47 -19.41
C LEU A 89 2.34 19.77 -18.10
N THR A 90 1.62 20.13 -17.04
CA THR A 90 1.65 19.41 -15.77
C THR A 90 0.54 18.36 -15.75
N ASN A 91 0.92 17.10 -15.58
CA ASN A 91 -0.01 15.98 -15.44
C ASN A 91 -0.14 15.56 -13.98
N THR A 92 -1.30 15.05 -13.61
CA THR A 92 -1.56 14.51 -12.27
C THR A 92 -1.62 12.99 -12.34
N ILE A 93 -0.80 12.33 -11.51
CA ILE A 93 -0.84 10.88 -11.27
C ILE A 93 -1.44 10.67 -9.90
N SER A 94 -2.51 9.88 -9.80
CA SER A 94 -3.19 9.57 -8.54
C SER A 94 -3.15 8.07 -8.25
N VAL A 95 -3.08 7.74 -6.96
CA VAL A 95 -3.26 6.36 -6.46
C VAL A 95 -4.24 6.36 -5.30
N VAL A 96 -5.15 5.39 -5.30
CA VAL A 96 -5.98 5.05 -4.14
C VAL A 96 -5.56 3.67 -3.66
N VAL A 97 -5.09 3.62 -2.41
CA VAL A 97 -4.68 2.39 -1.72
C VAL A 97 -5.81 1.98 -0.78
N LYS A 98 -6.26 0.72 -0.85
CA LYS A 98 -7.36 0.18 -0.05
C LYS A 98 -6.96 -1.11 0.67
N ASP A 99 -7.46 -1.31 1.88
CA ASP A 99 -7.23 -2.50 2.73
C ASP A 99 -8.22 -3.66 2.52
N GLY A 100 -9.28 -3.46 1.71
CA GLY A 100 -10.34 -4.47 1.53
C GLY A 100 -11.28 -4.63 2.74
N LYS A 101 -11.11 -3.84 3.80
CA LYS A 101 -11.89 -3.79 5.05
C LYS A 101 -12.65 -2.47 5.23
N GLY A 102 -12.48 -1.54 4.30
CA GLY A 102 -13.22 -0.29 4.22
C GLY A 102 -12.37 0.96 4.41
N GLY A 103 -11.10 0.81 4.79
CA GLY A 103 -10.14 1.90 4.83
C GLY A 103 -9.51 2.16 3.45
N ALA A 104 -9.18 3.43 3.24
CA ALA A 104 -8.48 3.88 2.04
C ALA A 104 -7.65 5.13 2.32
N VAL A 105 -6.61 5.31 1.51
CA VAL A 105 -5.80 6.54 1.45
C VAL A 105 -5.52 6.89 -0.01
N GLN A 106 -5.38 8.18 -0.29
CA GLN A 106 -5.06 8.69 -1.62
C GLN A 106 -3.72 9.43 -1.60
N GLY A 107 -2.93 9.23 -2.67
CA GLY A 107 -1.72 10.01 -2.96
C GLY A 107 -1.79 10.59 -4.37
N GLN A 108 -1.10 11.72 -4.58
CA GLN A 108 -1.02 12.38 -5.88
C GLN A 108 0.39 12.92 -6.15
N LEU A 109 0.79 12.89 -7.42
CA LEU A 109 1.95 13.60 -7.95
C LEU A 109 1.52 14.55 -9.05
N HIS A 110 2.06 15.77 -9.02
CA HIS A 110 1.99 16.71 -10.13
C HIS A 110 3.34 16.72 -10.83
N VAL A 111 3.36 16.29 -12.09
CA VAL A 111 4.59 16.08 -12.85
C VAL A 111 4.60 16.93 -14.11
N ALA A 112 5.68 17.70 -14.31
CA ALA A 112 5.88 18.46 -15.53
C ALA A 112 6.49 17.54 -16.60
N VAL A 113 5.89 17.54 -17.79
CA VAL A 113 6.33 16.71 -18.92
C VAL A 113 7.05 17.60 -19.92
N SER A 114 8.30 17.27 -20.23
CA SER A 114 9.03 17.93 -21.31
C SER A 114 8.56 17.41 -22.67
N PRO A 115 8.46 18.28 -23.68
CA PRO A 115 8.29 17.85 -25.06
C PRO A 115 9.36 16.87 -25.54
#